data_AF-A0A941XU77-F1
#
_entry.id   AF-A0A941XU77-F1
#
_cell.length_a   1.000
_cell.length_b   1.000
_cell.length_c   1.000
_cell.angle_alpha   90.00
_cell.angle_beta   90.00
_cell.angle_gamma   90.00
#
_symmetry.space_group_name_H-M   'P 1'
#
loop_
_entity.id
_entity.type
_entity.pdbx_description
1 polymer ?
#
loop_
_entity_poly.entity_id
_entity_poly.type
_entity_poly.pdbx_seq_one_letter_code
_entity_poly.pdbx_strand_id
1 'polypeptide(L)'
;MSRHVQIYEPSAEMQMKIRRARDAIANQSRRTVKCPYCRHNAIVVFEDTKGHVQTKCKSCGREVVLDVLSMRRLRHRPVSR
;
A
#
# COMPACT_ATOMS: atom_id res chain seq x y z
N MET A 1 -3.95 4.39 25.13
CA MET A 1 -2.91 3.41 25.51
C MET A 1 -1.90 3.31 24.38
N SER A 2 -0.72 3.89 24.55
CA SER A 2 0.34 3.82 23.54
C SER A 2 0.95 2.42 23.60
N ARG A 3 0.67 1.57 22.61
CA ARG A 3 1.32 0.26 22.50
C ARG A 3 2.78 0.53 22.14
N HIS A 4 3.72 0.18 23.02
CA HIS A 4 5.14 0.20 22.69
C HIS A 4 5.37 -0.73 21.50
N VAL A 5 5.62 -0.16 20.33
CA VAL A 5 5.99 -0.93 19.13
C VAL A 5 7.47 -1.25 19.26
N GLN A 6 7.79 -2.52 19.45
CA GLN A 6 9.16 -3.00 19.37
C GLN A 6 9.61 -2.93 17.91
N ILE A 7 10.71 -2.24 17.65
CA ILE A 7 11.30 -2.11 16.32
C ILE A 7 12.47 -3.09 16.25
N TYR A 8 12.43 -4.02 15.32
CA TYR A 8 13.48 -5.00 15.10
C TYR A 8 14.17 -4.75 13.75
N GLU A 9 15.48 -4.94 13.72
CA GLU A 9 16.22 -4.88 12.48
C GLU A 9 15.96 -6.14 11.63
N PRO A 10 15.70 -6.03 10.32
CA PRO A 10 15.49 -7.20 9.47
C PRO A 10 16.76 -8.05 9.37
N SER A 11 16.60 -9.38 9.24
CA SER A 11 17.72 -10.30 9.00
C SER A 11 18.48 -9.96 7.72
N ALA A 12 19.76 -10.35 7.63
CA ALA A 12 20.59 -10.13 6.44
C ALA A 12 19.94 -10.66 5.15
N GLU A 13 19.30 -11.84 5.23
CA GLU A 13 18.54 -12.43 4.12
C GLU A 13 17.36 -11.53 3.70
N MET A 14 16.60 -11.02 4.67
CA MET A 14 15.46 -10.14 4.40
C MET A 14 15.91 -8.80 3.83
N GLN A 15 16.99 -8.21 4.35
CA GLN A 15 17.59 -6.99 3.80
C GLN A 15 18.02 -7.19 2.34
N MET A 16 18.59 -8.35 2.00
CA MET A 16 18.98 -8.67 0.63
C MET A 16 17.77 -8.79 -0.31
N LYS A 17 16.66 -9.41 0.15
CA LYS A 17 15.40 -9.44 -0.60
C LYS A 17 14.83 -8.03 -0.81
N ILE A 18 14.90 -7.15 0.19
CA ILE A 18 14.48 -5.74 0.07
C ILE A 18 15.33 -5.00 -0.98
N ARG A 19 16.65 -5.20 -0.99
CA ARG A 19 17.54 -4.60 -2.01
C ARG A 19 17.18 -5.06 -3.42
N ARG A 20 17.10 -6.37 -3.65
CA ARG A 20 16.72 -6.94 -4.96
C ARG A 20 15.35 -6.45 -5.44
N ALA A 21 14.38 -6.34 -4.53
CA ALA A 21 13.06 -5.81 -4.86
C ALA A 21 13.14 -4.34 -5.30
N ARG A 22 13.95 -3.50 -4.64
CA ARG A 22 14.18 -2.10 -5.04
C ARG A 22 14.80 -1.99 -6.42
N ASP A 23 15.78 -2.83 -6.73
CA ASP A 23 16.43 -2.84 -8.04
C ASP A 23 15.44 -3.24 -9.15
N ALA A 24 14.59 -4.25 -8.89
CA ALA A 24 13.59 -4.72 -9.84
C ALA A 24 12.52 -3.67 -10.21
N ILE A 25 12.20 -2.75 -9.28
CA ILE A 25 11.22 -1.68 -9.49
C ILE A 25 11.82 -0.34 -9.89
N ALA A 26 13.16 -0.23 -9.97
CA ALA A 26 13.85 1.06 -10.10
C ALA A 26 13.40 1.88 -11.32
N ASN A 27 13.08 1.20 -12.42
CA ASN A 27 12.62 1.82 -13.68
C ASN A 27 11.12 1.63 -13.93
N GLN A 28 10.36 1.17 -12.93
CA GLN A 28 8.93 0.92 -13.09
C GLN A 28 8.10 2.16 -12.74
N SER A 29 6.96 2.31 -13.43
CA SER A 29 5.97 3.29 -13.04
C SER A 29 5.30 2.91 -11.71
N ARG A 30 4.99 3.91 -10.88
CA ARG A 30 4.30 3.71 -9.60
C ARG A 30 3.09 4.63 -9.49
N ARG A 31 2.06 4.18 -8.76
CA ARG A 31 0.90 5.00 -8.43
C ARG A 31 0.51 4.87 -6.98
N THR A 32 -0.10 5.91 -6.45
CA THR A 32 -0.64 5.91 -5.09
C THR A 32 -2.11 5.54 -5.11
N VAL A 33 -2.49 4.53 -4.34
CA VAL A 33 -3.89 4.18 -4.09
C VAL A 33 -4.35 4.95 -2.86
N LYS A 34 -5.45 5.68 -2.99
CA LYS A 34 -6.03 6.45 -1.89
C LYS A 34 -6.97 5.57 -1.07
N CYS A 35 -7.03 5.84 0.22
CA CYS A 35 -8.02 5.25 1.11
C CYS A 35 -9.42 5.65 0.62
N PRO A 36 -10.33 4.70 0.40
CA PRO A 36 -11.67 5.00 -0.08
C PRO A 36 -12.51 5.80 0.94
N TYR A 37 -12.13 5.79 2.22
CA TYR A 37 -12.87 6.47 3.28
C TYR A 37 -12.43 7.92 3.51
N CYS A 38 -11.12 8.17 3.61
CA CYS A 38 -10.59 9.50 3.97
C CYS A 38 -9.77 10.16 2.86
N ARG A 39 -9.59 9.49 1.71
CA ARG A 39 -8.79 9.95 0.56
C ARG A 39 -7.30 10.18 0.85
N HIS A 40 -6.82 9.86 2.06
CA HIS A 40 -5.39 9.84 2.37
C HIS A 40 -4.67 8.73 1.59
N ASN A 41 -3.38 8.89 1.33
CA ASN A 41 -2.58 7.88 0.64
C ASN A 41 -2.56 6.58 1.46
N ALA A 42 -3.08 5.48 0.90
CA ALA A 42 -3.14 4.20 1.59
C ALA A 42 -1.87 3.38 1.30
N ILE A 43 -1.58 3.11 0.03
CA ILE A 43 -0.44 2.32 -0.43
C ILE A 43 0.12 2.87 -1.75
N VAL A 44 1.36 2.51 -2.06
CA VAL A 44 1.96 2.69 -3.39
C VAL A 44 2.02 1.32 -4.05
N VAL A 45 1.59 1.25 -5.31
CA VAL A 45 1.64 0.03 -6.12
C VAL A 45 2.46 0.29 -7.37
N PHE A 46 3.28 -0.69 -7.76
CA PHE A 46 4.11 -0.65 -8.95
C PHE A 46 3.36 -1.28 -10.14
N GLU A 47 3.92 -1.12 -11.33
CA GLU A 47 3.31 -1.57 -12.57
C GLU A 47 3.10 -3.08 -12.63
N ASP A 48 4.06 -3.83 -12.08
CA ASP A 48 4.05 -5.29 -11.99
C ASP A 48 3.15 -5.87 -10.90
N THR A 49 2.56 -5.01 -10.05
CA THR A 49 1.75 -5.45 -8.91
C THR A 49 0.40 -5.99 -9.36
N LYS A 50 0.10 -7.25 -9.02
CA LYS A 50 -1.16 -7.94 -9.32
C LYS A 50 -1.77 -8.57 -8.07
N GLY A 51 -3.09 -8.78 -8.08
CA GLY A 51 -3.82 -9.48 -7.02
C GLY A 51 -4.45 -8.55 -5.97
N HIS A 52 -4.79 -9.14 -4.82
CA HIS A 52 -5.49 -8.49 -3.73
C HIS A 52 -4.53 -8.05 -2.63
N VAL A 53 -4.69 -6.83 -2.14
CA VAL A 53 -3.91 -6.29 -1.02
C VAL A 53 -4.86 -5.84 0.07
N GLN A 54 -4.68 -6.37 1.28
CA GLN A 54 -5.31 -5.82 2.48
C GLN A 54 -4.37 -4.79 3.11
N THR A 55 -4.90 -3.62 3.43
CA THR A 55 -4.11 -2.54 4.05
C THR A 55 -4.93 -1.76 5.06
N LYS A 56 -4.25 -1.26 6.10
CA LYS A 56 -4.82 -0.36 7.11
C LYS A 56 -4.40 1.07 6.80
N CYS A 57 -5.38 1.97 6.70
CA CYS A 57 -5.09 3.38 6.48
C CYS A 57 -4.37 3.98 7.70
N LYS A 58 -3.19 4.56 7.47
CA LYS A 58 -2.39 5.23 8.51
C LYS A 58 -3.06 6.49 9.08
N SER A 59 -4.03 7.06 8.36
CA SER A 59 -4.75 8.27 8.79
C SER A 59 -6.04 7.94 9.54
N CYS A 60 -6.98 7.19 8.95
CA CYS A 60 -8.27 6.90 9.59
C CYS A 60 -8.36 5.54 10.29
N GLY A 61 -7.31 4.70 10.22
CA GLY A 61 -7.24 3.41 10.90
C GLY A 61 -8.10 2.30 10.31
N ARG A 62 -8.91 2.56 9.28
CA ARG A 62 -9.78 1.54 8.65
C ARG A 62 -8.98 0.58 7.78
N GLU A 63 -9.36 -0.69 7.81
CA GLU A 63 -8.83 -1.72 6.93
C GLU A 63 -9.65 -1.83 5.65
N VAL A 64 -8.97 -2.08 4.53
CA VAL A 64 -9.56 -2.26 3.20
C VAL A 64 -8.85 -3.36 2.45
N VAL A 65 -9.61 -4.14 1.69
CA VAL A 65 -9.08 -5.04 0.67
C VAL A 65 -9.24 -4.37 -0.69
N LEU A 66 -8.15 -4.30 -1.44
CA LEU A 66 -8.08 -3.64 -2.74
C LEU A 66 -7.64 -4.67 -3.79
N ASP A 67 -8.44 -4.83 -4.84
CA ASP A 67 -7.98 -5.47 -6.08
C ASP A 67 -7.17 -4.43 -6.87
N VAL A 68 -5.86 -4.64 -6.94
CA VAL A 68 -4.93 -3.67 -7.54
C VAL A 68 -5.21 -3.48 -9.03
N LEU A 69 -5.74 -4.47 -9.75
CA LEU A 69 -6.02 -4.33 -11.18
C LEU A 69 -7.42 -3.77 -11.44
N SER A 70 -8.45 -4.39 -10.85
CA SER A 70 -9.85 -4.02 -11.11
C SER A 70 -10.21 -2.65 -10.55
N MET A 71 -9.55 -2.21 -9.47
CA MET A 71 -9.80 -0.90 -8.85
C MET A 71 -8.93 0.23 -9.41
N ARG A 72 -8.14 -0.01 -10.48
CA ARG A 72 -7.25 0.98 -11.11
C ARG A 72 -7.98 2.23 -11.63
N ARG A 73 -9.27 2.10 -11.98
CA ARG A 73 -10.08 3.14 -12.65
C ARG A 73 -11.29 3.59 -11.84
N LEU A 74 -11.45 3.13 -10.60
CA LEU A 74 -12.61 3.51 -9.79
C LEU A 74 -12.51 4.99 -9.45
N ARG A 75 -13.38 5.80 -10.07
CA ARG A 75 -13.57 7.20 -9.70
C ARG A 75 -14.23 7.20 -8.33
N HIS A 76 -13.66 7.94 -7.38
CA HIS A 76 -14.32 8.20 -6.11
C HIS A 76 -15.61 8.98 -6.39
N ARG A 77 -16.75 8.30 -6.42
CA ARG A 77 -18.05 8.97 -6.38
C ARG A 77 -18.20 9.57 -4.98
N PRO A 78 -18.43 10.87 -4.84
CA PRO A 78 -18.85 11.41 -3.56
C PRO A 78 -20.19 10.74 -3.21
N VAL A 79 -20.29 10.18 -2.00
CA VAL A 79 -21.57 9.78 -1.44
C VAL A 79 -22.31 11.09 -1.16
N SER A 80 -23.32 11.39 -1.97
CA SER A 80 -24.28 12.46 -1.69
C SER A 80 -24.91 12.17 -0.33
N ARG A 81 -24.80 13.10 0.61
CA ARG A 81 -25.52 13.05 1.88
C ARG A 81 -27.00 13.25 1.65
#